data_AF-A0ABD5SHF2-F1
#
_entry.id   AF-A0ABD5SHF2-F1
#
_cell.length_a   1.000
_cell.length_b   1.000
_cell.length_c   1.000
_cell.angle_alpha   90.00
_cell.angle_beta   90.00
_cell.angle_gamma   90.00
#
_symmetry.space_group_name_H-M   'P 1'
#
loop_
_entity.id
_entity.type
_entity.pdbx_description
1 polymer ?
#
loop_
_entity_poly.entity_id
_entity_poly.type
_entity_poly.pdbx_seq_one_letter_code
_entity_poly.pdbx_strand_id
1 'polypeptide(L)'
;MPDLAITEYDEYETFAQAWQDDGKANETETQLSWQLPGQFDDNELLIRLPEWLAEEKIGFVDGKTPTEFVGQIDRQTEQAIHFTNSAVAPSLKRLAHRIQHLEKGIENAGDDETRSEWLENQLQEKRHTFDQRTELTGLSEEWIPKSQVQRAVRRKEPPHETHSTK
;
A
#
# COMPACT_ATOMS: atom_id res chain seq x y z
N MET A 1 22.26 -11.66 12.46
CA MET A 1 21.61 -10.33 12.53
C MET A 1 20.21 -10.48 11.97
N PRO A 2 19.19 -9.74 12.46
CA PRO A 2 17.83 -10.02 12.05
C PRO A 2 17.70 -9.63 10.58
N ASP A 3 17.47 -10.63 9.73
CA ASP A 3 16.84 -10.37 8.45
C ASP A 3 15.54 -9.62 8.72
N LEU A 4 15.25 -8.62 7.89
CA LEU A 4 13.94 -8.00 7.89
C LEU A 4 12.92 -9.12 7.64
N ALA A 5 12.13 -9.44 8.64
CA ALA A 5 11.08 -10.44 8.52
C ALA A 5 9.93 -9.83 7.71
N ILE A 6 10.03 -9.90 6.39
CA ILE A 6 8.92 -9.60 5.49
C ILE A 6 7.89 -10.70 5.70
N THR A 7 6.76 -10.35 6.30
CA THR A 7 5.68 -11.30 6.50
C THR A 7 4.74 -11.25 5.32
N GLU A 8 4.59 -12.38 4.65
CA GLU A 8 3.67 -12.53 3.53
C GLU A 8 2.36 -13.11 4.03
N TYR A 9 1.25 -12.53 3.55
CA TYR A 9 -0.09 -13.03 3.84
C TYR A 9 -0.84 -13.23 2.53
N ASP A 10 -1.50 -14.38 2.41
CA ASP A 10 -2.43 -14.73 1.33
C ASP A 10 -3.90 -14.59 1.77
N GLU A 11 -4.16 -14.75 3.08
CA GLU A 11 -5.49 -14.66 3.68
C GLU A 11 -5.68 -13.41 4.56
N TYR A 12 -6.88 -12.81 4.44
CA TYR A 12 -7.26 -11.63 5.22
C TYR A 12 -7.26 -11.89 6.73
N GLU A 13 -7.81 -13.01 7.17
CA GLU A 13 -7.97 -13.32 8.61
C GLU A 13 -6.61 -13.36 9.32
N THR A 14 -5.62 -14.02 8.70
CA THR A 14 -4.26 -14.12 9.22
C THR A 14 -3.57 -12.76 9.26
N PHE A 15 -3.78 -11.92 8.23
CA PHE A 15 -3.30 -10.54 8.24
C PHE A 15 -3.99 -9.73 9.34
N ALA A 16 -5.31 -9.80 9.44
CA ALA A 16 -6.12 -8.99 10.34
C ALA A 16 -5.77 -9.29 11.80
N GLN A 17 -5.68 -10.56 12.17
CA GLN A 17 -5.26 -10.99 13.50
C GLN A 17 -3.89 -10.40 13.84
N ALA A 18 -2.90 -10.60 12.95
CA ALA A 18 -1.56 -10.08 13.19
C ALA A 18 -1.51 -8.54 13.18
N TRP A 19 -2.34 -7.86 12.38
CA TRP A 19 -2.31 -6.41 12.18
C TRP A 19 -3.06 -5.65 13.28
N GLN A 20 -4.06 -6.29 13.89
CA GLN A 20 -4.84 -5.76 15.01
C GLN A 20 -4.20 -6.02 16.38
N ASP A 21 -3.30 -6.99 16.51
CA ASP A 21 -2.58 -7.30 17.76
C ASP A 21 -1.77 -6.12 18.34
N ASP A 22 -1.55 -5.06 17.56
CA ASP A 22 -0.93 -3.81 18.02
C ASP A 22 -1.92 -2.84 18.71
N GLY A 23 -3.22 -3.18 18.78
CA GLY A 23 -4.27 -2.39 19.44
C GLY A 23 -4.57 -1.02 18.80
N LYS A 24 -3.99 -0.74 17.63
CA LYS A 24 -4.01 0.58 16.97
C LYS A 24 -4.94 0.68 15.77
N ALA A 25 -5.33 -0.44 15.17
CA ALA A 25 -6.16 -0.46 13.96
C ALA A 25 -7.53 -1.06 14.27
N ASN A 26 -8.59 -0.37 13.86
CA ASN A 26 -9.94 -0.95 13.85
C ASN A 26 -10.15 -1.85 12.61
N GLU A 27 -11.27 -2.56 12.56
CA GLU A 27 -11.61 -3.47 11.45
C GLU A 27 -11.57 -2.77 10.08
N THR A 28 -12.16 -1.58 9.98
CA THR A 28 -12.19 -0.78 8.75
C THR A 28 -10.78 -0.40 8.29
N GLU A 29 -9.93 0.05 9.20
CA GLU A 29 -8.54 0.39 8.89
C GLU A 29 -7.73 -0.83 8.49
N THR A 30 -8.00 -1.97 9.12
CA THR A 30 -7.37 -3.25 8.82
C THR A 30 -7.77 -3.72 7.41
N GLN A 31 -9.04 -3.65 7.06
CA GLN A 31 -9.55 -3.99 5.73
C GLN A 31 -8.95 -3.10 4.64
N LEU A 32 -8.89 -1.78 4.87
CA LEU A 32 -8.24 -0.85 3.94
C LEU A 32 -6.73 -1.13 3.79
N SER A 33 -6.08 -1.55 4.88
CA SER A 33 -4.66 -1.93 4.86
C SER A 33 -4.43 -3.23 4.12
N TRP A 34 -5.37 -4.18 4.16
CA TRP A 34 -5.31 -5.43 3.41
C TRP A 34 -5.52 -5.23 1.90
N GLN A 35 -6.46 -4.35 1.53
CA GLN A 35 -6.76 -4.07 0.13
C GLN A 35 -5.59 -3.41 -0.59
N LEU A 36 -4.80 -2.60 0.11
CA LEU A 36 -3.66 -1.89 -0.46
C LEU A 36 -2.62 -2.80 -1.11
N PRO A 37 -2.00 -3.77 -0.39
CA PRO A 37 -1.12 -4.78 -0.97
C PRO A 37 -1.71 -5.53 -2.18
N GLY A 38 -3.03 -5.68 -2.26
CA GLY A 38 -3.69 -6.30 -3.42
C GLY A 38 -3.81 -5.42 -4.66
N GLN A 39 -3.46 -4.15 -4.57
CA GLN A 39 -3.40 -3.21 -5.69
C GLN A 39 -1.96 -2.88 -6.09
N PHE A 40 -0.98 -3.50 -5.43
CA PHE A 40 0.43 -3.23 -5.62
C PHE A 40 1.10 -4.33 -6.44
N ASP A 41 2.21 -3.99 -7.10
CA ASP A 41 3.09 -4.96 -7.74
C ASP A 41 3.77 -5.88 -6.69
N ASP A 42 4.22 -7.07 -7.12
CA ASP A 42 4.88 -8.09 -6.28
C ASP A 42 6.10 -7.57 -5.49
N ASN A 43 6.69 -6.46 -5.92
CA ASN A 43 7.89 -5.89 -5.30
C ASN A 43 7.58 -4.81 -4.27
N GLU A 44 6.31 -4.45 -4.08
CA GLU A 44 5.95 -3.43 -3.11
C GLU A 44 5.81 -4.02 -1.70
N LEU A 45 5.97 -3.15 -0.71
CA LEU A 45 5.84 -3.47 0.70
C LEU A 45 5.10 -2.37 1.43
N LEU A 46 4.21 -2.79 2.31
CA LEU A 46 3.71 -1.95 3.39
C LEU A 46 4.67 -2.09 4.58
N ILE A 47 5.38 -1.01 4.90
CA ILE A 47 6.27 -0.94 6.06
C ILE A 47 5.69 -0.03 7.15
N ARG A 48 6.04 -0.35 8.40
CA ARG A 48 5.82 0.53 9.55
C ARG A 48 7.16 0.92 10.16
N LEU A 49 7.37 2.21 10.33
CA LEU A 49 8.53 2.81 10.98
C LEU A 49 8.15 3.31 12.39
N PRO A 50 9.11 3.38 13.33
CA PRO A 50 8.87 4.02 14.61
C PRO A 50 8.65 5.53 14.42
N GLU A 51 7.83 6.12 15.30
CA GLU A 51 7.40 7.53 15.18
C GLU A 51 8.57 8.51 15.13
N TRP A 52 9.60 8.33 15.97
CA TRP A 52 10.79 9.19 15.97
C TRP A 52 11.50 9.21 14.61
N LEU A 53 11.55 8.07 13.91
CA LEU A 53 12.20 7.97 12.60
C LEU A 53 11.31 8.59 11.54
N ALA A 54 10.00 8.33 11.58
CA ALA A 54 9.06 8.95 10.65
C ALA A 54 9.03 10.48 10.78
N GLU A 55 9.12 11.00 12.00
CA GLU A 55 9.21 12.45 12.26
C GLU A 55 10.51 13.04 11.69
N GLU A 56 11.64 12.33 11.84
CA GLU A 56 12.90 12.75 11.24
C GLU A 56 12.84 12.81 9.71
N LYS A 57 12.16 11.86 9.07
CA LYS A 57 12.13 11.72 7.61
C LYS A 57 11.11 12.61 6.91
N ILE A 58 9.91 12.74 7.48
CA ILE A 58 8.79 13.43 6.84
C ILE A 58 8.22 14.55 7.70
N GLY A 59 8.40 14.46 9.02
CA GLY A 59 7.75 15.37 9.96
C GLY A 59 6.24 15.14 10.04
N PHE A 60 5.51 16.23 10.27
CA PHE A 60 4.06 16.20 10.49
C PHE A 60 3.28 16.35 9.18
N VAL A 61 2.32 15.46 8.95
CA VAL A 61 1.39 15.50 7.82
C VAL A 61 -0.03 15.46 8.38
N ASP A 62 -0.88 16.42 8.01
CA ASP A 62 -2.26 16.52 8.49
C ASP A 62 -2.38 16.44 10.04
N GLY A 63 -1.43 17.05 10.76
CA GLY A 63 -1.43 17.12 12.23
C GLY A 63 -0.94 15.87 12.96
N LYS A 64 -0.41 14.86 12.24
CA LYS A 64 0.20 13.65 12.85
C LYS A 64 1.44 13.19 12.09
N THR A 65 2.31 12.45 12.75
CA THR A 65 3.46 11.81 12.09
C THR A 65 3.01 10.50 11.43
N PRO A 66 3.07 10.39 10.09
CA PRO A 66 2.70 9.16 9.41
C PRO A 66 3.77 8.08 9.64
N THR A 67 3.38 6.93 10.19
CA THR A 67 4.32 5.83 10.48
C THR A 67 4.21 4.66 9.51
N GLU A 68 3.20 4.66 8.64
CA GLU A 68 2.95 3.61 7.66
C GLU A 68 3.23 4.10 6.25
N PHE A 69 4.04 3.35 5.53
CA PHE A 69 4.50 3.68 4.19
C PHE A 69 4.37 2.50 3.27
N VAL A 70 4.06 2.78 2.01
CA VAL A 70 4.13 1.80 0.93
C VAL A 70 5.21 2.25 -0.03
N GLY A 71 6.01 1.33 -0.53
CA GLY A 71 7.07 1.60 -1.49
C GLY A 71 7.68 0.31 -2.01
N GLN A 72 8.69 0.46 -2.86
CA GLN A 72 9.38 -0.64 -3.51
C GLN A 72 10.74 -0.88 -2.88
N ILE A 73 11.16 -2.15 -2.79
CA ILE A 73 12.57 -2.48 -2.57
C ILE A 73 13.24 -2.59 -3.93
N ASP A 74 14.01 -1.58 -4.33
CA ASP A 74 14.85 -1.66 -5.53
C ASP A 74 16.14 -2.45 -5.26
N ARG A 75 16.74 -2.27 -4.07
CA ARG A 75 17.97 -2.96 -3.67
C ARG A 75 17.95 -3.31 -2.20
N GLN A 76 18.71 -4.31 -1.83
CA GLN A 76 18.91 -4.68 -0.43
C GLN A 76 20.34 -5.12 -0.16
N THR A 77 20.79 -4.83 1.06
CA THR A 77 22.01 -5.35 1.66
C THR A 77 21.64 -6.25 2.84
N GLU A 78 22.63 -6.83 3.49
CA GLU A 78 22.42 -7.56 4.75
C GLU A 78 21.77 -6.67 5.83
N GLN A 79 22.04 -5.36 5.83
CA GLN A 79 21.68 -4.47 6.94
C GLN A 79 20.59 -3.45 6.61
N ALA A 80 20.36 -3.15 5.33
CA ALA A 80 19.43 -2.09 4.92
C ALA A 80 18.72 -2.43 3.60
N ILE A 81 17.54 -1.86 3.43
CA ILE A 81 16.78 -1.87 2.17
C ILE A 81 16.81 -0.49 1.55
N HIS A 82 16.97 -0.40 0.25
CA HIS A 82 16.78 0.83 -0.52
C HIS A 82 15.29 0.92 -0.86
N PHE A 83 14.61 1.86 -0.21
CA PHE A 83 13.16 2.01 -0.31
C PHE A 83 12.84 3.20 -1.21
N THR A 84 12.15 2.93 -2.32
CA THR A 84 11.91 3.89 -3.39
C THR A 84 10.44 3.98 -3.76
N ASN A 85 10.10 5.00 -4.55
CA ASN A 85 8.74 5.29 -5.00
C ASN A 85 7.73 5.21 -3.84
N SER A 86 8.06 5.76 -2.67
CA SER A 86 7.27 5.51 -1.47
C SER A 86 6.17 6.57 -1.28
N ALA A 87 5.10 6.22 -0.58
CA ALA A 87 4.06 7.13 -0.16
C ALA A 87 3.46 6.72 1.19
N VAL A 88 2.91 7.69 1.92
CA VAL A 88 2.18 7.45 3.17
C VAL A 88 0.97 6.56 2.88
N ALA A 89 0.88 5.43 3.60
CA ALA A 89 -0.16 4.44 3.39
C ALA A 89 -1.58 5.04 3.49
N PRO A 90 -1.91 5.95 4.44
CA PRO A 90 -3.25 6.56 4.50
C PRO A 90 -3.67 7.30 3.22
N SER A 91 -2.76 7.93 2.50
CA SER A 91 -3.09 8.61 1.23
C SER A 91 -3.37 7.60 0.12
N LEU A 92 -2.59 6.52 0.05
CA LEU A 92 -2.86 5.43 -0.87
C LEU A 92 -4.18 4.72 -0.53
N LYS A 93 -4.50 4.48 0.75
CA LYS A 93 -5.80 3.87 1.16
C LYS A 93 -6.98 4.69 0.62
N ARG A 94 -6.90 6.02 0.71
CA ARG A 94 -7.93 6.93 0.18
C ARG A 94 -8.04 6.84 -1.35
N LEU A 95 -6.91 6.77 -2.06
CA LEU A 95 -6.89 6.62 -3.52
C LEU A 95 -7.45 5.26 -3.96
N ALA A 96 -7.01 4.17 -3.35
CA ALA A 96 -7.50 2.81 -3.61
C ALA A 96 -9.02 2.72 -3.42
N HIS A 97 -9.53 3.27 -2.32
CA HIS A 97 -10.97 3.34 -2.08
C HIS A 97 -11.71 4.17 -3.15
N ARG A 98 -11.12 5.28 -3.61
CA ARG A 98 -11.71 6.10 -4.68
C ARG A 98 -11.72 5.36 -6.02
N ILE A 99 -10.66 4.64 -6.35
CA ILE A 99 -10.57 3.78 -7.55
C ILE A 99 -11.69 2.75 -7.52
N GLN A 100 -11.83 1.99 -6.43
CA GLN A 100 -12.91 0.98 -6.29
C GLN A 100 -14.31 1.59 -6.40
N HIS A 101 -14.52 2.78 -5.85
CA HIS A 101 -15.80 3.48 -5.96
C HIS A 101 -16.09 3.90 -7.41
N LEU A 102 -15.08 4.33 -8.17
CA LEU A 102 -15.23 4.70 -9.58
C LEU A 102 -15.49 3.47 -10.45
N GLU A 103 -14.79 2.36 -10.22
CA GLU A 103 -15.01 1.07 -10.89
C GLU A 103 -16.46 0.60 -10.72
N LYS A 104 -16.95 0.57 -9.48
CA LYS A 104 -18.37 0.26 -9.20
C LYS A 104 -19.32 1.29 -9.84
N GLY A 105 -18.92 2.55 -9.91
CA GLY A 105 -19.70 3.60 -10.57
C GLY A 105 -19.89 3.32 -12.07
N ILE A 106 -18.84 2.86 -12.75
CA ILE A 106 -18.84 2.49 -14.17
C ILE A 106 -19.69 1.24 -14.39
N GLU A 107 -19.50 0.20 -13.57
CA GLU A 107 -20.32 -1.03 -13.63
C GLU A 107 -21.83 -0.73 -13.51
N ASN A 108 -22.19 0.30 -12.74
CA ASN A 108 -23.58 0.70 -12.49
C ASN A 108 -24.05 1.86 -13.39
N ALA A 109 -23.26 2.36 -14.34
CA ALA A 109 -23.61 3.52 -15.15
C ALA A 109 -24.69 3.23 -16.21
N GLY A 110 -24.91 1.96 -16.56
CA GLY A 110 -25.86 1.57 -17.60
C GLY A 110 -25.48 2.14 -18.97
N ASP A 111 -26.46 2.58 -19.76
CA ASP A 111 -26.25 3.12 -21.12
C ASP A 111 -25.99 4.64 -21.15
N ASP A 112 -25.69 5.28 -20.01
CA ASP A 112 -25.33 6.70 -19.97
C ASP A 112 -23.87 6.88 -20.41
N GLU A 113 -23.66 7.00 -21.73
CA GLU A 113 -22.34 7.14 -22.35
C GLU A 113 -21.56 8.34 -21.81
N THR A 114 -22.21 9.49 -21.63
CA THR A 114 -21.54 10.71 -21.13
C THR A 114 -21.07 10.55 -19.68
N ARG A 115 -21.89 9.94 -18.83
CA ARG A 115 -21.50 9.63 -17.45
C ARG A 115 -20.41 8.58 -17.40
N SER A 116 -20.46 7.57 -18.26
CA SER A 116 -19.47 6.50 -18.33
C SER A 116 -18.10 7.04 -18.74
N GLU A 117 -18.02 7.85 -19.80
CA GLU A 117 -16.78 8.49 -20.23
C GLU A 117 -16.18 9.39 -19.13
N TRP A 118 -17.01 10.16 -18.41
CA TRP A 118 -16.51 10.98 -17.31
C TRP A 118 -15.93 10.13 -16.17
N LEU A 119 -16.61 9.05 -15.80
CA LEU A 119 -16.14 8.14 -14.74
C LEU A 119 -14.84 7.43 -15.13
N GLU A 120 -14.71 6.99 -16.38
CA GLU A 120 -13.50 6.36 -16.90
C GLU A 120 -12.31 7.30 -16.90
N ASN A 121 -12.49 8.55 -17.34
CA ASN A 121 -11.44 9.57 -17.29
C ASN A 121 -10.97 9.83 -15.85
N GLN A 122 -11.91 9.92 -14.91
CA GLN A 122 -11.58 10.06 -13.49
C GLN A 122 -10.87 8.82 -12.93
N LEU A 123 -11.28 7.62 -13.33
CA LEU A 123 -10.64 6.38 -12.92
C LEU A 123 -9.18 6.33 -13.41
N GLN A 124 -8.95 6.67 -14.69
CA GLN A 124 -7.62 6.69 -15.27
C GLN A 124 -6.71 7.70 -14.56
N GLU A 125 -7.22 8.90 -14.27
CA GLU A 125 -6.49 9.91 -13.50
C GLU A 125 -6.08 9.36 -12.12
N LYS A 126 -7.00 8.73 -11.37
CA LYS A 126 -6.70 8.22 -10.04
C LYS A 126 -5.75 7.02 -10.04
N ARG A 127 -5.86 6.12 -11.03
CA ARG A 127 -4.88 5.05 -11.22
C ARG A 127 -3.49 5.62 -11.50
N HIS A 128 -3.40 6.62 -12.39
CA HIS A 128 -2.13 7.27 -12.68
C HIS A 128 -1.50 7.92 -11.43
N THR A 129 -2.29 8.62 -10.61
CA THR A 129 -1.80 9.19 -9.33
C THR A 129 -1.33 8.10 -8.37
N PHE A 130 -2.04 6.97 -8.31
CA PHE A 130 -1.69 5.85 -7.44
C PHE A 130 -0.36 5.21 -7.81
N ASP A 131 -0.13 5.01 -9.11
CA ASP A 131 1.08 4.37 -9.64
C ASP A 131 2.31 5.30 -9.55
N GLN A 132 2.14 6.57 -9.95
CA GLN A 132 3.25 7.52 -10.03
C GLN A 132 3.59 8.15 -8.68
N ARG A 133 2.63 8.24 -7.76
CA ARG A 133 2.81 8.80 -6.40
C ARG A 133 3.38 10.22 -6.37
N THR A 134 3.45 10.91 -7.50
CA THR A 134 4.16 12.19 -7.71
C THR A 134 3.67 13.34 -6.85
N GLU A 135 2.40 13.28 -6.44
CA GLU A 135 1.77 14.28 -5.57
C GLU A 135 1.56 13.79 -4.13
N LEU A 136 2.03 12.59 -3.80
CA LEU A 136 1.85 11.99 -2.49
C LEU A 136 3.08 12.22 -1.62
N THR A 137 2.84 12.53 -0.35
CA THR A 137 3.91 12.56 0.64
C THR A 137 4.46 11.16 0.83
N GLY A 138 5.78 11.01 0.76
CA GLY A 138 6.49 9.75 0.93
C GLY A 138 7.87 9.97 1.53
N LEU A 139 8.53 8.87 1.89
CA LEU A 139 9.95 8.91 2.25
C LEU A 139 10.74 9.29 0.99
N SER A 140 11.76 10.13 1.14
CA SER A 140 12.74 10.30 0.08
C SER A 140 13.38 8.96 -0.24
N GLU A 141 13.80 8.75 -1.49
CA GLU A 141 14.52 7.53 -1.85
C GLU A 141 15.75 7.36 -0.96
N GLU A 142 15.73 6.35 -0.11
CA GLU A 142 16.74 6.22 0.94
C GLU A 142 16.97 4.78 1.39
N TRP A 143 18.12 4.60 2.05
CA TRP A 143 18.47 3.35 2.70
C TRP A 143 17.89 3.31 4.10
N ILE A 144 16.94 2.41 4.33
CA ILE A 144 16.32 2.17 5.63
C ILE A 144 17.00 0.95 6.27
N PRO A 145 17.64 1.09 7.45
CA PRO A 145 18.16 -0.03 8.20
C PRO A 145 17.05 -1.04 8.52
N LYS A 146 17.27 -2.32 8.22
CA LYS A 146 16.32 -3.43 8.47
C LYS A 146 15.92 -3.50 9.96
N SER A 147 16.86 -3.18 10.86
CA SER A 147 16.65 -3.15 12.31
C SER A 147 15.71 -2.02 12.79
N GLN A 148 15.47 -1.01 11.96
CA GLN A 148 14.59 0.11 12.28
C GLN A 148 13.17 -0.06 11.73
N VAL A 149 12.94 -1.04 10.87
CA VAL A 149 11.60 -1.36 10.37
C VAL A 149 10.87 -2.18 11.43
N GLN A 150 9.80 -1.62 12.00
CA GLN A 150 8.99 -2.32 13.00
C GLN A 150 8.23 -3.47 12.38
N ARG A 151 7.77 -3.29 11.14
CA ARG A 151 6.98 -4.26 10.41
C ARG A 151 7.13 -4.08 8.91
N ALA A 152 7.23 -5.18 8.16
CA ALA A 152 7.18 -5.19 6.72
C ALA A 152 6.22 -6.30 6.26
N VAL A 153 5.24 -5.94 5.44
CA VAL A 153 4.21 -6.84 4.96
C VAL A 153 4.09 -6.76 3.45
N ARG A 154 3.89 -7.93 2.85
CA ARG A 154 3.54 -8.12 1.45
C ARG A 154 2.29 -8.98 1.35
N ARG A 155 1.46 -8.76 0.34
CA ARG A 155 0.43 -9.73 -0.02
C ARG A 155 1.04 -10.74 -0.98
N LYS A 156 0.88 -12.01 -0.67
CA LYS A 156 1.28 -13.09 -1.56
C LYS A 156 0.24 -13.19 -2.67
N GLU A 157 0.67 -13.13 -3.92
CA GLU A 157 -0.23 -13.39 -5.04
C GLU A 157 -0.78 -14.83 -4.86
N PRO A 158 -2.12 -15.04 -4.91
CA PRO A 158 -2.65 -16.39 -4.91
C PRO A 158 -2.06 -17.11 -6.13
N PRO A 159 -1.58 -18.37 -5.99
CA PRO A 159 -1.02 -19.08 -7.12
C PRO A 159 -2.04 -19.07 -8.25
N HIS A 160 -1.69 -18.45 -9.38
CA HIS A 160 -2.47 -18.54 -10.60
C HIS A 160 -2.66 -20.04 -10.90
N GLU A 161 -3.87 -20.55 -10.64
CA GLU A 161 -4.27 -21.85 -11.18
C GLU A 161 -4.20 -21.71 -12.70
N THR A 162 -3.11 -22.23 -13.25
CA THR A 162 -2.95 -22.40 -14.69
C THR A 162 -4.04 -23.39 -15.09
N HIS A 163 -5.19 -22.87 -15.53
CA HIS A 163 -6.10 -23.64 -16.34
C HIS A 163 -5.38 -24.01 -17.64
N SER A 164 -4.63 -25.11 -17.57
CA SER A 164 -4.20 -25.90 -18.70
C SER A 164 -5.48 -26.46 -19.33
N THR A 165 -6.04 -25.72 -20.28
CA THR A 165 -6.98 -26.27 -21.24
C THR A 165 -6.22 -27.30 -22.07
N LYS A 166 -6.61 -28.56 -21.88
CA LYS A 166 -6.18 -29.70 -22.66
C LYS A 166 -7.19 -29.98 -23.76
#